data_AF-A0A7X2ZQQ6-F1
#
_entry.id   AF-A0A7X2ZQQ6-F1
#
_cell.length_a   1.000
_cell.length_b   1.000
_cell.length_c   1.000
_cell.angle_alpha   90.00
_cell.angle_beta   90.00
_cell.angle_gamma   90.00
#
_symmetry.space_group_name_H-M   'P 1'
#
loop_
_entity.id
_entity.type
_entity.pdbx_description
1 polymer ?
#
loop_
_entity_poly.entity_id
_entity_poly.type
_entity_poly.pdbx_seq_one_letter_code
_entity_poly.pdbx_strand_id
1 'polypeptide(L)'
;MKTKKWQRRLIRVFGTLLLLLMLLFYVSTSTIDTTPYFKTLYYKSSIEKMDSAIKNKVEVNGPLLAGFASTNITPKVVEGLSKPENGEFNTIKMAGFGDGQIAVGVHDSIFAKAVALEVDGKEIVFVSADMILIPEAVVLEIEHSLKNRVSRKQLFFGATHTHSSIGNCIPGFVGKSFGGDFQPEVVAWLGNKFTQLILQALENKRPAKISSGYKHVPNLVRNRIIGEPGRLNDKLSMLSIVQDNGQNAAIAIYAAHATTIATWNDKYSGDYPGYFQRSLEENGVDLALFFAGTVGSHSNKGEGEKFEKAKYIGEALADSAKVLLNNMVYDSTLIMASMTTELEIPKLQAFYVSKRRRLSAFMGNQLLTKMKSIYLQGIKLNDFVWIAMPYELSGEYGIDLKNALELKGYNSALTSFNGQYLGYIVPQKYYYYDTYEARLMGWYGPSMGDYLMELNFKMANALTNTRL
;
A
#
# COMPACT_ATOMS: atom_id res chain seq x y z
N MET A 1 30.54 37.43 48.67
CA MET A 1 30.22 36.15 49.36
C MET A 1 31.10 35.02 48.82
N LYS A 2 31.89 34.34 49.67
CA LYS A 2 32.68 33.16 49.25
C LYS A 2 31.73 31.96 49.11
N THR A 3 31.55 31.45 47.89
CA THR A 3 30.79 30.20 47.62
C THR A 3 31.35 29.05 48.47
N LYS A 4 30.50 28.39 49.25
CA LYS A 4 30.86 27.24 50.10
C LYS A 4 31.31 26.04 49.24
N LYS A 5 32.19 25.18 49.75
CA LYS A 5 32.75 24.01 49.03
C LYS A 5 31.67 23.08 48.47
N TRP A 6 30.56 22.89 49.19
CA TRP A 6 29.42 22.09 48.72
C TRP A 6 28.67 22.74 47.55
N GLN A 7 28.54 24.07 47.53
CA GLN A 7 27.92 24.81 46.41
C GLN A 7 28.74 24.64 45.14
N ARG A 8 30.08 24.69 45.23
CA ARG A 8 30.98 24.43 44.08
C ARG A 8 30.86 22.99 43.56
N ARG A 9 30.73 22.00 44.45
CA ARG A 9 30.49 20.59 44.05
C ARG A 9 29.14 20.44 43.36
N LEU A 10 28.10 21.05 43.92
CA LEU A 10 26.75 21.01 43.38
C LEU A 10 26.71 21.67 41.99
N ILE A 11 27.29 22.86 41.82
CA ILE A 11 27.42 23.52 40.52
C ILE A 11 28.17 22.64 39.50
N ARG A 12 29.25 21.96 39.90
CA ARG A 12 29.96 21.02 39.00
C ARG A 12 29.09 19.84 38.60
N VAL A 13 28.40 19.21 39.55
CA VAL A 13 27.50 18.07 39.27
C VAL A 13 26.37 18.50 38.33
N PHE A 14 25.69 19.62 38.62
CA PHE A 14 24.65 20.16 37.75
C PHE A 14 25.19 20.55 36.37
N GLY A 15 26.37 21.17 36.30
CA GLY A 15 27.02 21.50 35.04
C GLY A 15 27.37 20.26 34.21
N THR A 16 27.89 19.21 34.85
CA THR A 16 28.18 17.93 34.20
C THR A 16 26.90 17.25 33.71
N LEU A 17 25.85 17.19 34.53
CA LEU A 17 24.56 16.62 34.14
C LEU A 17 23.93 17.39 32.97
N LEU A 18 23.97 18.72 33.01
CA LEU A 18 23.47 19.56 31.93
C LEU A 18 24.26 19.30 30.63
N LEU A 19 25.59 19.22 30.71
CA LEU A 19 26.43 18.92 29.55
C LEU A 19 26.14 17.52 28.97
N LEU A 20 25.94 16.51 29.83
CA LEU A 20 25.54 15.17 29.40
C LEU A 20 24.17 15.16 28.73
N LEU A 21 23.18 15.89 29.25
CA LEU A 21 21.86 16.02 28.64
C LEU A 21 21.91 16.76 27.29
N MET A 22 22.74 17.80 27.17
CA MET A 22 22.95 18.50 25.90
C MET A 22 23.62 17.60 24.86
N LEU A 23 24.63 16.82 25.26
CA LEU A 23 25.29 15.85 24.39
C LEU A 23 24.32 14.76 23.95
N LEU A 24 23.54 14.21 24.89
CA LEU A 24 22.51 13.21 24.60
C LEU A 24 21.50 13.79 23.61
N PHE A 25 20.97 14.99 23.85
CA PHE A 25 20.05 15.65 22.94
C PHE A 25 20.66 15.83 21.55
N TYR A 26 21.93 16.24 21.46
CA TYR A 26 22.62 16.43 20.19
C TYR A 26 22.81 15.12 19.41
N VAL A 27 23.15 14.03 20.09
CA VAL A 27 23.35 12.70 19.49
C VAL A 27 22.02 12.02 19.13
N SER A 28 21.00 12.20 19.97
CA SER A 28 19.67 11.61 19.79
C SER A 28 18.82 12.35 18.76
N THR A 29 19.25 13.52 18.25
CA THR A 29 18.46 14.30 17.30
C THR A 29 19.30 14.75 16.10
N SER A 30 18.69 14.84 14.92
CA SER A 30 19.33 15.37 13.71
C SER A 30 18.54 16.54 13.12
N THR A 31 19.22 17.41 12.40
CA THR A 31 18.55 18.42 11.56
C THR A 31 17.91 17.76 10.34
N ILE A 32 16.94 18.45 9.75
CA ILE A 32 16.34 18.03 8.47
C ILE A 32 17.41 18.09 7.37
N ASP A 33 17.53 17.02 6.59
CA ASP A 33 18.37 16.97 5.40
C ASP A 33 17.58 17.53 4.22
N THR A 34 18.06 18.67 3.70
CA THR A 34 17.48 19.36 2.54
C THR A 34 18.39 19.24 1.31
N THR A 35 19.33 18.30 1.31
CA THR A 35 20.18 18.03 0.15
C THR A 35 19.28 17.65 -1.03
N PRO A 36 19.44 18.29 -2.21
CA PRO A 36 18.69 17.90 -3.41
C PRO A 36 18.91 16.42 -3.71
N TYR A 37 17.82 15.66 -3.88
CA TYR A 37 17.87 14.20 -3.95
C TYR A 37 18.79 13.70 -5.07
N PHE A 38 18.83 14.39 -6.21
CA PHE A 38 19.68 14.05 -7.37
C PHE A 38 21.19 14.18 -7.13
N LYS A 39 21.61 14.75 -5.99
CA LYS A 39 23.02 14.83 -5.55
C LYS A 39 23.40 13.74 -4.54
N THR A 40 22.49 12.84 -4.19
CA THR A 40 22.67 11.87 -3.10
C THR A 40 23.10 10.50 -3.61
N LEU A 41 23.71 9.70 -2.73
CA LEU A 41 24.13 8.34 -3.05
C LEU A 41 22.94 7.38 -3.26
N TYR A 42 21.87 7.52 -2.46
CA TYR A 42 20.69 6.66 -2.60
C TYR A 42 20.02 6.86 -3.97
N TYR A 43 19.96 8.11 -4.45
CA TYR A 43 19.43 8.41 -5.77
C TYR A 43 20.29 7.78 -6.86
N LYS A 44 21.61 7.99 -6.82
CA LYS A 44 22.54 7.40 -7.80
C LYS A 44 22.38 5.88 -7.88
N SER A 45 22.35 5.21 -6.72
CA SER A 45 22.19 3.77 -6.66
C SER A 45 20.82 3.30 -7.18
N SER A 46 19.75 4.03 -6.88
CA SER A 46 18.40 3.68 -7.37
C SER A 46 18.28 3.89 -8.89
N ILE A 47 18.93 4.90 -9.44
CA ILE A 47 19.01 5.10 -10.89
C ILE A 47 19.80 3.97 -11.56
N GLU A 48 20.94 3.56 -11.01
CA GLU A 48 21.72 2.43 -11.54
C GLU A 48 20.91 1.12 -11.53
N LYS A 49 20.19 0.85 -10.43
CA LYS A 49 19.28 -0.31 -10.33
C LYS A 49 18.11 -0.21 -11.29
N MET A 50 17.54 0.99 -11.49
CA MET A 50 16.47 1.24 -12.45
C MET A 50 16.95 1.01 -13.88
N ASP A 51 18.10 1.56 -14.28
CA ASP A 51 18.65 1.39 -15.62
C ASP A 51 18.97 -0.07 -15.94
N SER A 52 19.47 -0.81 -14.94
CA SER A 52 19.64 -2.27 -15.03
C SER A 52 18.30 -2.99 -15.22
N ALA A 53 17.26 -2.61 -14.48
CA ALA A 53 15.92 -3.19 -14.62
C ALA A 53 15.30 -2.89 -16.00
N ILE A 54 15.50 -1.68 -16.53
CA ILE A 54 15.04 -1.27 -17.87
C ILE A 54 15.72 -2.12 -18.94
N LYS A 55 17.05 -2.28 -18.86
CA LYS A 55 17.81 -3.09 -19.83
C LYS A 55 17.38 -4.55 -19.84
N ASN A 56 16.98 -5.09 -18.68
CA ASN A 56 16.57 -6.48 -18.52
C ASN A 56 15.04 -6.67 -18.61
N LYS A 57 14.28 -5.62 -18.96
CA LYS A 57 12.82 -5.70 -19.13
C LYS A 57 12.50 -6.67 -20.26
N VAL A 58 11.59 -7.60 -20.00
CA VAL A 58 11.08 -8.51 -21.02
C VAL A 58 9.68 -8.07 -21.39
N GLU A 59 9.43 -8.00 -22.70
CA GLU A 59 8.12 -7.81 -23.29
C GLU A 59 7.76 -9.09 -24.05
N VAL A 60 6.57 -9.60 -23.78
CA VAL A 60 6.02 -10.79 -24.42
C VAL A 60 4.69 -10.47 -25.06
N ASN A 61 4.34 -11.22 -26.09
CA ASN A 61 3.08 -11.08 -26.81
C ASN A 61 2.54 -12.47 -27.10
N GLY A 62 1.29 -12.74 -26.73
CA GLY A 62 0.71 -14.05 -26.92
C GLY A 62 -0.72 -14.17 -26.39
N PRO A 63 -1.30 -15.37 -26.48
CA PRO A 63 -2.58 -15.66 -25.85
C PRO A 63 -2.48 -15.48 -24.34
N LEU A 64 -3.52 -14.92 -23.73
CA LEU A 64 -3.61 -14.76 -22.28
C LEU A 64 -4.17 -16.04 -21.64
N LEU A 65 -3.51 -16.53 -20.59
CA LEU A 65 -4.13 -17.40 -19.60
C LEU A 65 -4.37 -16.61 -18.30
N ALA A 66 -5.52 -16.80 -17.67
CA ALA A 66 -5.82 -16.19 -16.38
C ALA A 66 -6.42 -17.20 -15.40
N GLY A 67 -6.06 -17.08 -14.13
CA GLY A 67 -6.54 -17.95 -13.04
C GLY A 67 -6.86 -17.14 -11.80
N PHE A 68 -7.90 -17.56 -11.09
CA PHE A 68 -8.52 -16.78 -10.02
C PHE A 68 -8.63 -17.60 -8.74
N ALA A 69 -8.47 -16.92 -7.60
CA ALA A 69 -8.71 -17.53 -6.30
C ALA A 69 -9.14 -16.50 -5.25
N SER A 70 -9.85 -16.97 -4.23
CA SER A 70 -10.27 -16.21 -3.06
C SER A 70 -10.12 -17.08 -1.82
N THR A 71 -9.72 -16.49 -0.69
CA THR A 71 -9.68 -17.17 0.60
C THR A 71 -10.19 -16.25 1.70
N ASN A 72 -11.01 -16.79 2.59
CA ASN A 72 -11.48 -16.07 3.78
C ASN A 72 -10.32 -15.97 4.78
N ILE A 73 -10.05 -14.74 5.22
CA ILE A 73 -9.01 -14.38 6.19
C ILE A 73 -9.60 -13.74 7.45
N THR A 74 -10.88 -13.96 7.74
CA THR A 74 -11.54 -13.45 8.95
C THR A 74 -11.10 -14.26 10.16
N PRO A 75 -10.36 -13.68 11.13
CA PRO A 75 -9.96 -14.40 12.32
C PRO A 75 -11.17 -14.69 13.22
N LYS A 76 -11.15 -15.86 13.86
CA LYS A 76 -12.11 -16.20 14.90
C LYS A 76 -11.50 -15.91 16.27
N VAL A 77 -12.09 -14.97 17.00
CA VAL A 77 -11.66 -14.66 18.37
C VAL A 77 -12.31 -15.65 19.34
N VAL A 78 -11.50 -16.37 20.13
CA VAL A 78 -11.96 -17.42 21.04
C VAL A 78 -11.49 -17.22 22.48
N GLU A 79 -12.35 -17.61 23.42
CA GLU A 79 -11.98 -17.74 24.83
C GLU A 79 -11.25 -19.07 25.07
N GLY A 80 -10.16 -19.06 25.84
CA GLY A 80 -9.42 -20.26 26.19
C GLY A 80 -8.30 -20.63 25.20
N LEU A 81 -8.17 -21.92 24.86
CA LEU A 81 -7.06 -22.40 24.03
C LEU A 81 -7.25 -22.01 22.55
N SER A 82 -6.43 -21.10 22.04
CA SER A 82 -6.42 -20.72 20.63
C SER A 82 -5.70 -21.76 19.75
N LYS A 83 -6.17 -21.93 18.51
CA LYS A 83 -5.56 -22.76 17.47
C LYS A 83 -5.26 -21.91 16.21
N PRO A 84 -4.11 -21.23 16.15
CA PRO A 84 -3.77 -20.32 15.07
C PRO A 84 -3.85 -20.95 13.67
N GLU A 85 -3.55 -22.24 13.53
CA GLU A 85 -3.66 -22.98 12.27
C GLU A 85 -5.08 -23.00 11.70
N ASN A 86 -6.09 -22.92 12.57
CA ASN A 86 -7.51 -22.85 12.21
C ASN A 86 -8.02 -21.41 12.11
N GLY A 87 -7.14 -20.41 12.27
CA GLY A 87 -7.50 -19.00 12.35
C GLY A 87 -8.17 -18.61 13.67
N GLU A 88 -7.95 -19.37 14.74
CA GLU A 88 -8.47 -19.07 16.08
C GLU A 88 -7.41 -18.36 16.92
N PHE A 89 -7.74 -17.17 17.46
CA PHE A 89 -6.83 -16.34 18.25
C PHE A 89 -7.53 -15.82 19.50
N ASN A 90 -6.78 -15.51 20.57
CA ASN A 90 -7.39 -14.96 21.79
C ASN A 90 -7.70 -13.47 21.67
N THR A 91 -6.89 -12.72 20.94
CA THR A 91 -7.09 -11.29 20.75
C THR A 91 -6.42 -10.84 19.47
N ILE A 92 -7.11 -9.99 18.72
CA ILE A 92 -6.55 -9.30 17.56
C ILE A 92 -6.98 -7.84 17.67
N LYS A 93 -6.01 -6.92 17.66
CA LYS A 93 -6.28 -5.49 17.53
C LYS A 93 -6.44 -5.17 16.06
N MET A 94 -7.48 -4.41 15.72
CA MET A 94 -7.65 -3.96 14.34
C MET A 94 -6.58 -2.93 13.98
N ALA A 95 -6.00 -3.06 12.79
CA ALA A 95 -4.88 -2.23 12.36
C ALA A 95 -5.33 -0.96 11.64
N GLY A 96 -4.54 0.10 11.82
CA GLY A 96 -4.65 1.36 11.06
C GLY A 96 -4.86 2.56 11.98
N PHE A 97 -5.76 2.45 12.96
CA PHE A 97 -5.92 3.48 13.99
C PHE A 97 -5.06 3.18 15.22
N GLY A 98 -4.25 4.14 15.66
CA GLY A 98 -3.40 3.98 16.86
C GLY A 98 -4.21 3.66 18.12
N ASP A 99 -5.41 4.25 18.22
CA ASP A 99 -6.44 4.04 19.24
C ASP A 99 -7.56 3.09 18.77
N GLY A 100 -7.30 2.25 17.76
CA GLY A 100 -8.24 1.24 17.27
C GLY A 100 -8.59 0.17 18.32
N GLN A 101 -9.73 -0.48 18.11
CA GLN A 101 -10.28 -1.46 19.05
C GLN A 101 -9.67 -2.86 18.89
N ILE A 102 -9.84 -3.67 19.94
CA ILE A 102 -9.73 -5.13 19.84
C ILE A 102 -10.99 -5.64 19.14
N ALA A 103 -10.83 -6.54 18.18
CA ALA A 103 -11.95 -7.14 17.47
C ALA A 103 -12.73 -8.07 18.43
N VAL A 104 -14.04 -7.85 18.53
CA VAL A 104 -14.98 -8.69 19.32
C VAL A 104 -16.07 -9.32 18.46
N GLY A 105 -16.09 -9.02 17.15
CA GLY A 105 -17.06 -9.58 16.23
C GLY A 105 -16.71 -9.40 14.76
N VAL A 106 -17.64 -9.81 13.90
CA VAL A 106 -17.55 -9.68 12.45
C VAL A 106 -18.82 -8.96 12.00
N HIS A 107 -18.67 -7.83 11.32
CA HIS A 107 -19.78 -7.18 10.62
C HIS A 107 -19.94 -7.82 9.23
N ASP A 108 -18.83 -7.93 8.51
CA ASP A 108 -18.72 -8.68 7.28
C ASP A 108 -17.35 -9.38 7.20
N SER A 109 -17.31 -10.55 6.56
CA SER A 109 -16.07 -11.30 6.37
C SER A 109 -15.09 -10.55 5.47
N ILE A 110 -13.82 -10.68 5.80
CA ILE A 110 -12.69 -10.13 5.07
C ILE A 110 -11.98 -11.24 4.27
N PHE A 111 -11.53 -10.90 3.06
CA PHE A 111 -10.97 -11.85 2.11
C PHE A 111 -9.61 -11.41 1.58
N ALA A 112 -8.79 -12.39 1.20
CA ALA A 112 -7.67 -12.20 0.29
C ALA A 112 -8.01 -12.84 -1.05
N LYS A 113 -7.71 -12.13 -2.14
CA LYS A 113 -8.07 -12.51 -3.51
C LYS A 113 -6.86 -12.38 -4.42
N ALA A 114 -6.75 -13.28 -5.39
CA ALA A 114 -5.63 -13.31 -6.33
C ALA A 114 -6.08 -13.52 -7.78
N VAL A 115 -5.40 -12.83 -8.69
CA VAL A 115 -5.51 -13.00 -10.14
C VAL A 115 -4.12 -13.29 -10.70
N ALA A 116 -3.93 -14.49 -11.24
CA ALA A 116 -2.74 -14.89 -11.97
C ALA A 116 -2.95 -14.65 -13.47
N LEU A 117 -1.99 -14.02 -14.14
CA LEU A 117 -1.94 -13.86 -15.59
C LEU A 117 -0.69 -14.56 -16.13
N GLU A 118 -0.81 -15.23 -17.27
CA GLU A 118 0.31 -15.78 -18.02
C GLU A 118 0.22 -15.39 -19.50
N VAL A 119 1.35 -14.95 -20.07
CA VAL A 119 1.52 -14.73 -21.51
C VAL A 119 2.88 -15.26 -21.91
N ASP A 120 2.93 -16.15 -22.90
CA ASP A 120 4.19 -16.72 -23.43
C ASP A 120 5.12 -17.25 -22.32
N GLY A 121 4.56 -18.01 -21.36
CA GLY A 121 5.26 -18.58 -20.21
C GLY A 121 5.72 -17.57 -19.14
N LYS A 122 5.39 -16.27 -19.27
CA LYS A 122 5.63 -15.26 -18.24
C LYS A 122 4.41 -15.13 -17.34
N GLU A 123 4.58 -15.46 -16.06
CA GLU A 123 3.51 -15.38 -15.06
C GLU A 123 3.67 -14.18 -14.12
N ILE A 124 2.57 -13.49 -13.85
CA ILE A 124 2.42 -12.43 -12.84
C ILE A 124 1.17 -12.74 -12.01
N VAL A 125 1.22 -12.46 -10.69
CA VAL A 125 0.08 -12.64 -9.79
C VAL A 125 -0.20 -11.34 -9.05
N PHE A 126 -1.41 -10.82 -9.20
CA PHE A 126 -1.94 -9.71 -8.41
C PHE A 126 -2.63 -10.27 -7.18
N VAL A 127 -2.27 -9.76 -6.00
CA VAL A 127 -2.80 -10.20 -4.71
C VAL A 127 -3.28 -8.97 -3.95
N SER A 128 -4.55 -8.92 -3.59
CA SER A 128 -5.11 -7.91 -2.70
C SER A 128 -5.87 -8.55 -1.55
N ALA A 129 -5.88 -7.89 -0.41
CA ALA A 129 -6.63 -8.33 0.76
C ALA A 129 -7.37 -7.19 1.43
N ASP A 130 -8.48 -7.54 2.07
CA ASP A 130 -9.22 -6.69 2.99
C ASP A 130 -8.41 -6.48 4.27
N MET A 131 -7.33 -5.72 4.16
CA MET A 131 -6.37 -5.41 5.21
C MET A 131 -5.90 -3.96 5.06
N ILE A 132 -5.24 -3.42 6.09
CA ILE A 132 -4.59 -2.11 5.99
C ILE A 132 -3.42 -2.15 4.97
N LEU A 133 -2.65 -3.23 4.98
CA LEU A 133 -1.62 -3.59 4.00
C LEU A 133 -1.30 -5.07 4.19
N ILE A 134 -0.61 -5.69 3.24
CA ILE A 134 0.00 -7.01 3.45
C ILE A 134 1.37 -6.79 4.10
N PRO A 135 1.57 -7.16 5.39
CA PRO A 135 2.79 -6.84 6.13
C PRO A 135 4.00 -7.55 5.55
N GLU A 136 5.17 -6.91 5.58
CA GLU A 136 6.39 -7.51 5.02
C GLU A 136 6.73 -8.86 5.66
N ALA A 137 6.46 -9.05 6.96
CA ALA A 137 6.64 -10.35 7.61
C ALA A 137 5.83 -11.46 6.93
N VAL A 138 4.58 -11.16 6.53
CA VAL A 138 3.72 -12.09 5.77
C VAL A 138 4.25 -12.29 4.35
N VAL A 139 4.72 -11.23 3.70
CA VAL A 139 5.34 -11.31 2.36
C VAL A 139 6.57 -12.22 2.38
N LEU A 140 7.40 -12.14 3.41
CA LEU A 140 8.59 -12.99 3.54
C LEU A 140 8.25 -14.47 3.75
N GLU A 141 7.19 -14.78 4.49
CA GLU A 141 6.68 -16.15 4.61
C GLU A 141 6.19 -16.70 3.26
N ILE A 142 5.49 -15.86 2.47
CA ILE A 142 5.02 -16.20 1.12
C ILE A 142 6.23 -16.44 0.20
N GLU A 143 7.20 -15.52 0.18
CA GLU A 143 8.42 -15.64 -0.62
C GLU A 143 9.20 -16.91 -0.28
N HIS A 144 9.33 -17.23 1.01
CA HIS A 144 10.02 -18.43 1.46
C HIS A 144 9.30 -19.69 0.98
N SER A 145 7.98 -19.73 1.14
CA SER A 145 7.13 -20.88 0.79
C SER A 145 7.07 -21.11 -0.73
N LEU A 146 7.10 -20.03 -1.52
CA LEU A 146 6.94 -20.08 -2.98
C LEU A 146 8.26 -20.02 -3.76
N LYS A 147 9.43 -20.01 -3.10
CA LYS A 147 10.75 -19.80 -3.72
C LYS A 147 11.06 -20.65 -4.97
N ASN A 148 10.48 -21.85 -5.07
CA ASN A 148 10.66 -22.79 -6.18
C ASN A 148 9.56 -22.71 -7.25
N ARG A 149 8.53 -21.89 -7.05
CA ARG A 149 7.34 -21.78 -7.93
C ARG A 149 7.18 -20.40 -8.53
N VAL A 150 7.28 -19.34 -7.73
CA VAL A 150 7.18 -17.95 -8.16
C VAL A 150 8.13 -17.08 -7.34
N SER A 151 8.75 -16.10 -7.99
CA SER A 151 9.64 -15.14 -7.35
C SER A 151 8.88 -13.89 -6.87
N ARG A 152 9.46 -13.14 -5.91
CA ARG A 152 8.89 -11.86 -5.44
C ARG A 152 8.59 -10.87 -6.57
N LYS A 153 9.39 -10.88 -7.64
CA LYS A 153 9.23 -9.98 -8.81
C LYS A 153 7.98 -10.29 -9.63
N GLN A 154 7.40 -11.49 -9.48
CA GLN A 154 6.17 -11.91 -10.14
C GLN A 154 4.92 -11.61 -9.32
N LEU A 155 5.08 -11.24 -8.05
CA LEU A 155 3.97 -10.95 -7.15
C LEU A 155 3.77 -9.44 -7.07
N PHE A 156 2.54 -8.98 -7.29
CA PHE A 156 2.11 -7.59 -7.12
C PHE A 156 1.13 -7.57 -5.96
N PHE A 157 1.57 -7.05 -4.82
CA PHE A 157 0.75 -6.98 -3.63
C PHE A 157 -0.03 -5.66 -3.57
N GLY A 158 -1.14 -5.70 -2.87
CA GLY A 158 -1.92 -4.53 -2.49
C GLY A 158 -2.88 -4.88 -1.36
N ALA A 159 -3.69 -3.90 -1.01
CA ALA A 159 -4.76 -4.08 -0.04
C ALA A 159 -5.89 -3.10 -0.35
N THR A 160 -7.07 -3.35 0.22
CA THR A 160 -8.17 -2.39 0.18
C THR A 160 -7.94 -1.19 1.08
N HIS A 161 -6.98 -1.32 2.01
CA HIS A 161 -6.63 -0.33 3.03
C HIS A 161 -7.75 -0.09 4.05
N THR A 162 -8.57 -1.11 4.33
CA THR A 162 -9.55 -1.05 5.43
C THR A 162 -8.83 -0.95 6.78
N HIS A 163 -9.32 -0.04 7.64
CA HIS A 163 -8.87 0.11 9.03
C HIS A 163 -9.63 -0.80 10.02
N SER A 164 -10.55 -1.64 9.52
CA SER A 164 -11.37 -2.57 10.31
C SER A 164 -10.95 -4.02 10.08
N SER A 165 -9.64 -4.27 10.05
CA SER A 165 -9.06 -5.56 9.70
C SER A 165 -7.83 -5.91 10.55
N ILE A 166 -7.26 -7.09 10.31
CA ILE A 166 -6.26 -7.81 11.08
C ILE A 166 -5.00 -6.97 11.35
N GLY A 167 -4.66 -6.82 12.64
CA GLY A 167 -3.39 -6.29 13.09
C GLY A 167 -2.44 -7.36 13.59
N ASN A 168 -1.64 -7.02 14.60
CA ASN A 168 -0.69 -7.89 15.30
C ASN A 168 0.43 -8.46 14.42
N CYS A 169 0.58 -8.01 13.17
CA CYS A 169 1.53 -8.56 12.20
C CYS A 169 2.82 -7.75 12.03
N ILE A 170 2.93 -6.56 12.65
CA ILE A 170 4.07 -5.65 12.47
C ILE A 170 4.83 -5.53 13.79
N PRO A 171 6.10 -5.96 13.88
CA PRO A 171 6.89 -5.88 15.11
C PRO A 171 7.40 -4.46 15.39
N GLY A 172 7.83 -4.21 16.63
CA GLY A 172 8.41 -2.93 17.04
C GLY A 172 7.37 -1.92 17.54
N PHE A 173 7.85 -0.77 18.01
CA PHE A 173 7.02 0.21 18.70
C PHE A 173 5.92 0.80 17.80
N VAL A 174 6.27 1.17 16.56
CA VAL A 174 5.30 1.71 15.60
C VAL A 174 4.29 0.64 15.19
N GLY A 175 4.74 -0.59 14.90
CA GLY A 175 3.85 -1.71 14.61
C GLY A 175 2.84 -1.97 15.73
N LYS A 176 3.32 -2.03 16.98
CA LYS A 176 2.46 -2.16 18.17
C LYS A 176 1.44 -1.02 18.30
N SER A 177 1.87 0.21 18.04
CA SER A 177 0.99 1.37 18.18
C SER A 177 -0.20 1.28 17.24
N PHE A 178 0.03 0.94 15.97
CA PHE A 178 -1.00 0.93 14.93
C PHE A 178 -1.73 -0.40 14.74
N GLY A 179 -1.16 -1.52 15.18
CA GLY A 179 -1.70 -2.86 14.94
C GLY A 179 -1.77 -3.75 16.18
N GLY A 180 -1.29 -3.34 17.35
CA GLY A 180 -1.30 -4.15 18.57
C GLY A 180 -0.08 -5.05 18.71
N ASP A 181 0.02 -5.76 19.83
CA ASP A 181 1.19 -6.58 20.15
C ASP A 181 1.49 -7.60 19.06
N PHE A 182 2.77 -7.71 18.68
CA PHE A 182 3.17 -8.60 17.59
C PHE A 182 2.93 -10.06 17.94
N GLN A 183 2.22 -10.77 17.07
CA GLN A 183 1.86 -12.18 17.17
C GLN A 183 2.40 -12.94 15.95
N PRO A 184 3.56 -13.63 16.07
CA PRO A 184 4.15 -14.41 14.99
C PRO A 184 3.20 -15.47 14.39
N GLU A 185 2.30 -16.01 15.20
CA GLU A 185 1.29 -16.99 14.81
C GLU A 185 0.26 -16.43 13.81
N VAL A 186 -0.08 -15.14 13.92
CA VAL A 186 -0.94 -14.46 12.93
C VAL A 186 -0.20 -14.33 11.61
N VAL A 187 1.09 -13.99 11.65
CA VAL A 187 1.96 -13.90 10.46
C VAL A 187 2.07 -15.26 9.77
N ALA A 188 2.32 -16.34 10.51
CA ALA A 188 2.43 -17.68 9.96
C ALA A 188 1.11 -18.16 9.33
N TRP A 189 -0.02 -17.92 10.01
CA TRP A 189 -1.34 -18.27 9.49
C TRP A 189 -1.68 -17.50 8.21
N LEU A 190 -1.46 -16.18 8.18
CA LEU A 190 -1.64 -15.39 6.96
C LEU A 190 -0.68 -15.85 5.86
N GLY A 191 0.60 -16.05 6.17
CA GLY A 191 1.60 -16.54 5.22
C GLY A 191 1.16 -17.83 4.52
N ASN A 192 0.61 -18.78 5.29
CA ASN A 192 0.03 -20.00 4.73
C ASN A 192 -1.20 -19.72 3.86
N LYS A 193 -2.16 -18.92 4.34
CA LYS A 193 -3.38 -18.55 3.59
C LYS A 193 -3.06 -17.91 2.24
N PHE A 194 -2.17 -16.92 2.23
CA PHE A 194 -1.76 -16.24 1.00
C PHE A 194 -0.94 -17.16 0.07
N THR A 195 -0.10 -18.05 0.61
CA THR A 195 0.62 -19.04 -0.19
C THR A 195 -0.35 -19.96 -0.93
N GLN A 196 -1.34 -20.51 -0.23
CA GLN A 196 -2.35 -21.38 -0.84
C GLN A 196 -3.22 -20.61 -1.85
N LEU A 197 -3.61 -19.38 -1.54
CA LEU A 197 -4.34 -18.50 -2.46
C LEU A 197 -3.58 -18.32 -3.78
N ILE A 198 -2.28 -18.03 -3.73
CA ILE A 198 -1.45 -17.82 -4.92
C ILE A 198 -1.33 -19.12 -5.73
N LEU A 199 -1.09 -20.26 -5.08
CA LEU A 199 -1.02 -21.56 -5.76
C LEU A 199 -2.34 -21.90 -6.46
N GLN A 200 -3.47 -21.69 -5.79
CA GLN A 200 -4.80 -21.92 -6.36
C GLN A 200 -5.06 -21.03 -7.59
N ALA A 201 -4.68 -19.74 -7.53
CA ALA A 201 -4.81 -18.87 -8.70
C ALA A 201 -3.92 -19.33 -9.87
N LEU A 202 -2.71 -19.80 -9.60
CA LEU A 202 -1.80 -20.32 -10.61
C LEU A 202 -2.28 -21.64 -11.24
N GLU A 203 -2.93 -22.51 -10.46
CA GLU A 203 -3.51 -23.78 -10.91
C GLU A 203 -4.84 -23.59 -11.66
N ASN A 204 -5.59 -22.53 -11.36
CA ASN A 204 -6.87 -22.21 -11.99
C ASN A 204 -6.73 -21.58 -13.39
N LYS A 205 -5.52 -21.43 -13.93
CA LYS A 205 -5.32 -20.71 -15.21
C LYS A 205 -6.02 -21.39 -16.40
N ARG A 206 -6.73 -20.60 -17.19
CA ARG A 206 -7.43 -20.98 -18.42
C ARG A 206 -7.23 -19.91 -19.50
N PRO A 207 -7.39 -20.23 -20.79
CA PRO A 207 -7.48 -19.20 -21.84
C PRO A 207 -8.46 -18.12 -21.44
N ALA A 208 -8.08 -16.86 -21.63
CA ALA A 208 -8.85 -15.72 -21.14
C ALA A 208 -8.69 -14.50 -22.05
N LYS A 209 -9.58 -13.53 -21.86
CA LYS A 209 -9.55 -12.22 -22.50
C LYS A 209 -9.50 -11.13 -21.44
N ILE A 210 -8.89 -10.00 -21.76
CA ILE A 210 -8.71 -8.88 -20.85
C ILE A 210 -9.21 -7.58 -21.48
N SER A 211 -9.73 -6.69 -20.65
CA SER A 211 -10.03 -5.31 -21.02
C SER A 211 -9.65 -4.38 -19.89
N SER A 212 -9.36 -3.13 -20.22
CA SER A 212 -9.03 -2.08 -19.27
C SER A 212 -9.82 -0.81 -19.55
N GLY A 213 -10.01 0.01 -18.53
CA GLY A 213 -10.63 1.32 -18.71
C GLY A 213 -10.70 2.10 -17.41
N TYR A 214 -11.28 3.30 -17.47
CA TYR A 214 -11.57 4.07 -16.26
C TYR A 214 -12.86 4.88 -16.41
N LYS A 215 -13.41 5.32 -15.26
CA LYS A 215 -14.50 6.30 -15.19
C LYS A 215 -14.20 7.33 -14.10
N HIS A 216 -14.55 8.59 -14.33
CA HIS A 216 -14.50 9.62 -13.29
C HIS A 216 -15.65 9.45 -12.30
N VAL A 217 -15.32 9.45 -11.00
CA VAL A 217 -16.26 9.33 -9.88
C VAL A 217 -15.89 10.37 -8.81
N PRO A 218 -16.08 11.68 -9.07
CA PRO A 218 -15.62 12.75 -8.17
C PRO A 218 -16.43 12.85 -6.87
N ASN A 219 -17.67 12.34 -6.86
CA ASN A 219 -18.58 12.49 -5.73
C ASN A 219 -18.22 11.59 -4.53
N LEU A 220 -17.33 10.61 -4.70
CA LEU A 220 -16.99 9.62 -3.67
C LEU A 220 -15.60 9.81 -3.04
N VAL A 221 -14.90 10.88 -3.40
CA VAL A 221 -13.54 11.17 -2.93
C VAL A 221 -13.39 12.67 -2.67
N ARG A 222 -12.53 13.02 -1.71
CA ARG A 222 -12.15 14.41 -1.39
C ARG A 222 -10.68 14.51 -1.01
N ASN A 223 -10.05 15.66 -1.21
CA ASN A 223 -8.70 15.93 -0.71
C ASN A 223 -8.77 16.30 0.79
N ARG A 224 -8.00 15.61 1.63
CA ARG A 224 -8.01 15.81 3.10
C ARG A 224 -6.87 16.66 3.64
N ILE A 225 -5.86 16.98 2.82
CA ILE A 225 -4.71 17.80 3.22
C ILE A 225 -5.07 19.28 3.12
N ILE A 226 -5.65 19.69 1.98
CA ILE A 226 -5.98 21.10 1.72
C ILE A 226 -7.47 21.35 1.42
N GLY A 227 -8.32 20.31 1.47
CA GLY A 227 -9.75 20.43 1.23
C GLY A 227 -10.10 20.64 -0.25
N GLU A 228 -11.23 21.32 -0.50
CA GLU A 228 -11.78 21.58 -1.85
C GLU A 228 -10.81 22.23 -2.86
N PRO A 229 -9.86 23.11 -2.47
CA PRO A 229 -8.84 23.62 -3.40
C PRO A 229 -7.86 22.58 -3.95
N GLY A 230 -7.79 21.39 -3.34
CA GLY A 230 -6.88 20.33 -3.75
C GLY A 230 -7.35 19.57 -4.98
N ARG A 231 -6.39 19.13 -5.80
CA ARG A 231 -6.71 18.29 -6.97
C ARG A 231 -7.21 16.93 -6.52
N LEU A 232 -8.13 16.38 -7.30
CA LEU A 232 -8.82 15.14 -7.02
C LEU A 232 -8.36 14.03 -7.97
N ASN A 233 -7.90 12.90 -7.44
CA ASN A 233 -7.74 11.69 -8.24
C ASN A 233 -9.03 10.88 -8.16
N ASP A 234 -9.96 11.18 -9.06
CA ASP A 234 -11.32 10.64 -9.07
C ASP A 234 -11.54 9.51 -10.07
N LYS A 235 -10.48 9.06 -10.76
CA LYS A 235 -10.57 7.95 -11.71
C LYS A 235 -10.69 6.61 -10.98
N LEU A 236 -11.84 5.96 -11.13
CA LEU A 236 -12.01 4.53 -10.92
C LEU A 236 -11.41 3.80 -12.12
N SER A 237 -10.20 3.27 -11.98
CA SER A 237 -9.55 2.45 -13.01
C SER A 237 -9.93 0.99 -12.81
N MET A 238 -10.15 0.26 -13.90
CA MET A 238 -10.53 -1.16 -13.85
C MET A 238 -9.80 -2.02 -14.87
N LEU A 239 -9.57 -3.27 -14.47
CA LEU A 239 -9.27 -4.40 -15.37
C LEU A 239 -10.40 -5.41 -15.25
N SER A 240 -10.89 -5.91 -16.39
CA SER A 240 -11.82 -7.04 -16.45
C SER A 240 -11.15 -8.19 -17.18
N ILE A 241 -11.21 -9.40 -16.60
CA ILE A 241 -10.62 -10.61 -17.15
C ILE A 241 -11.70 -11.69 -17.20
N VAL A 242 -11.89 -12.31 -18.36
CA VAL A 242 -12.91 -13.33 -18.58
C VAL A 242 -12.23 -14.60 -19.08
N GLN A 243 -12.32 -15.70 -18.34
CA GLN A 243 -11.87 -17.01 -18.81
C GLN A 243 -12.84 -17.58 -19.85
N ASP A 244 -12.31 -18.28 -20.85
CA ASP A 244 -13.12 -19.06 -21.78
C ASP A 244 -13.82 -20.21 -21.03
N ASN A 245 -15.17 -20.23 -21.08
CA ASN A 245 -16.02 -21.20 -20.37
C ASN A 245 -15.68 -21.33 -18.87
N GLY A 246 -15.25 -20.23 -18.25
CA GLY A 246 -14.82 -20.19 -16.86
C GLY A 246 -15.40 -19.02 -16.10
N GLN A 247 -14.66 -18.57 -15.11
CA GLN A 247 -15.03 -17.45 -14.27
C GLN A 247 -14.65 -16.12 -14.94
N ASN A 248 -15.20 -15.03 -14.43
CA ASN A 248 -14.73 -13.68 -14.71
C ASN A 248 -14.26 -12.97 -13.43
N ALA A 249 -13.31 -12.04 -13.58
CA ALA A 249 -12.77 -11.26 -12.48
C ALA A 249 -12.69 -9.78 -12.85
N ALA A 250 -12.96 -8.92 -11.88
CA ALA A 250 -12.79 -7.48 -12.01
C ALA A 250 -11.82 -6.97 -10.94
N ILE A 251 -10.82 -6.19 -11.34
CA ILE A 251 -9.90 -5.49 -10.44
C ILE A 251 -10.22 -4.01 -10.52
N ALA A 252 -10.58 -3.41 -9.39
CA ALA A 252 -10.82 -1.98 -9.27
C ALA A 252 -9.71 -1.27 -8.50
N ILE A 253 -9.38 -0.06 -8.95
CA ILE A 253 -8.41 0.84 -8.31
C ILE A 253 -9.05 2.20 -8.14
N TYR A 254 -9.11 2.70 -6.91
CA TYR A 254 -9.68 4.01 -6.60
C TYR A 254 -8.93 4.68 -5.44
N ALA A 255 -8.91 6.02 -5.43
CA ALA A 255 -8.04 6.79 -4.54
C ALA A 255 -8.70 7.25 -3.24
N ALA A 256 -9.93 6.83 -2.93
CA ALA A 256 -10.54 7.14 -1.64
C ALA A 256 -10.01 6.23 -0.51
N HIS A 257 -9.64 6.83 0.61
CA HIS A 257 -9.19 6.09 1.80
C HIS A 257 -10.34 5.31 2.45
N ALA A 258 -10.16 4.02 2.73
CA ALA A 258 -11.14 3.13 3.36
C ALA A 258 -11.19 3.32 4.89
N THR A 259 -11.68 4.49 5.26
CA THR A 259 -11.85 5.00 6.63
C THR A 259 -13.28 5.48 6.86
N THR A 260 -14.26 4.81 6.24
CA THR A 260 -15.68 5.11 6.50
C THR A 260 -16.09 4.61 7.87
N ILE A 261 -15.50 3.48 8.28
CA ILE A 261 -15.63 2.87 9.59
C ILE A 261 -14.44 3.33 10.45
N ALA A 262 -14.73 4.12 11.48
CA ALA A 262 -13.72 4.81 12.29
C ALA A 262 -13.41 4.06 13.61
N THR A 263 -12.73 4.72 14.56
CA THR A 263 -12.22 4.16 15.82
C THR A 263 -13.29 3.63 16.79
N TRP A 264 -14.56 3.91 16.53
CA TRP A 264 -15.69 3.40 17.32
C TRP A 264 -15.99 1.91 17.06
N ASN A 265 -15.51 1.37 15.95
CA ASN A 265 -15.84 0.01 15.52
C ASN A 265 -14.94 -1.03 16.19
N ASP A 266 -15.55 -2.14 16.60
CA ASP A 266 -14.93 -3.30 17.23
C ASP A 266 -15.17 -4.60 16.44
N LYS A 267 -15.66 -4.51 15.19
CA LYS A 267 -15.95 -5.65 14.32
C LYS A 267 -15.15 -5.65 13.03
N TYR A 268 -14.75 -6.82 12.55
CA TYR A 268 -14.13 -6.92 11.22
C TYR A 268 -15.07 -6.45 10.11
N SER A 269 -14.52 -5.72 9.14
CA SER A 269 -15.22 -5.27 7.95
C SER A 269 -14.26 -4.94 6.82
N GLY A 270 -14.68 -5.23 5.59
CA GLY A 270 -13.98 -4.78 4.37
C GLY A 270 -14.12 -3.29 4.08
N ASP A 271 -14.83 -2.50 4.91
CA ASP A 271 -15.17 -1.08 4.68
C ASP A 271 -15.90 -0.92 3.33
N TYR A 272 -15.92 0.29 2.74
CA TYR A 272 -16.56 0.51 1.44
C TYR A 272 -16.01 -0.39 0.30
N PRO A 273 -14.71 -0.77 0.26
CA PRO A 273 -14.22 -1.72 -0.73
C PRO A 273 -14.88 -3.09 -0.63
N GLY A 274 -15.13 -3.59 0.60
CA GLY A 274 -15.84 -4.85 0.80
C GLY A 274 -17.28 -4.80 0.26
N TYR A 275 -17.99 -3.70 0.49
CA TYR A 275 -19.32 -3.47 -0.11
C TYR A 275 -19.27 -3.39 -1.63
N PHE A 276 -18.27 -2.70 -2.19
CA PHE A 276 -18.04 -2.63 -3.63
C PHE A 276 -17.84 -4.02 -4.25
N GLN A 277 -16.99 -4.86 -3.64
CA GLN A 277 -16.68 -6.19 -4.14
C GLN A 277 -17.93 -7.08 -4.12
N ARG A 278 -18.65 -7.12 -2.99
CA ARG A 278 -19.89 -7.90 -2.88
C ARG A 278 -20.95 -7.43 -3.87
N SER A 279 -21.10 -6.11 -4.05
CA SER A 279 -22.07 -5.56 -5.01
C SER A 279 -21.76 -6.00 -6.44
N LEU A 280 -20.49 -6.02 -6.87
CA LEU A 280 -20.12 -6.59 -8.17
C LEU A 280 -20.37 -8.09 -8.24
N GLU A 281 -20.04 -8.83 -7.18
CA GLU A 281 -20.17 -10.28 -7.13
C GLU A 281 -21.64 -10.74 -7.20
N GLU A 282 -22.54 -10.03 -6.51
CA GLU A 282 -23.99 -10.23 -6.59
C GLU A 282 -24.57 -9.87 -7.96
N ASN A 283 -23.82 -9.14 -8.81
CA ASN A 283 -24.24 -8.66 -10.13
C ASN A 283 -23.46 -9.30 -11.29
N GLY A 284 -22.97 -10.52 -11.11
CA GLY A 284 -22.44 -11.36 -12.19
C GLY A 284 -20.93 -11.34 -12.37
N VAL A 285 -20.19 -10.69 -11.46
CA VAL A 285 -18.72 -10.85 -11.39
C VAL A 285 -18.36 -12.05 -10.51
N ASP A 286 -17.54 -13.01 -10.94
CA ASP A 286 -17.23 -14.17 -10.07
C ASP A 286 -16.19 -13.83 -9.00
N LEU A 287 -15.26 -12.91 -9.29
CA LEU A 287 -14.24 -12.45 -8.35
C LEU A 287 -13.98 -10.95 -8.49
N ALA A 288 -14.35 -10.17 -7.47
CA ALA A 288 -14.05 -8.73 -7.42
C ALA A 288 -12.90 -8.41 -6.48
N LEU A 289 -11.82 -7.82 -7.00
CA LEU A 289 -10.67 -7.33 -6.24
C LEU A 289 -10.69 -5.81 -6.18
N PHE A 290 -10.19 -5.27 -5.08
CA PHE A 290 -9.99 -3.84 -4.92
C PHE A 290 -8.56 -3.57 -4.47
N PHE A 291 -7.89 -2.62 -5.12
CA PHE A 291 -6.59 -2.10 -4.71
C PHE A 291 -6.75 -0.63 -4.35
N ALA A 292 -6.27 -0.27 -3.16
CA ALA A 292 -6.15 1.13 -2.79
C ALA A 292 -5.17 1.84 -3.74
N GLY A 293 -5.68 2.88 -4.38
CA GLY A 293 -4.91 3.72 -5.30
C GLY A 293 -3.96 4.66 -4.55
N THR A 294 -3.87 5.89 -5.03
CA THR A 294 -3.08 6.96 -4.41
C THR A 294 -3.87 7.65 -3.29
N VAL A 295 -4.06 6.95 -2.19
CA VAL A 295 -4.96 7.35 -1.08
C VAL A 295 -4.33 8.36 -0.12
N GLY A 296 -3.03 8.63 -0.22
CA GLY A 296 -2.25 9.30 0.82
C GLY A 296 -2.72 10.73 1.16
N SER A 297 -3.35 11.44 0.22
CA SER A 297 -3.92 12.78 0.44
C SER A 297 -5.44 12.85 0.27
N HIS A 298 -6.08 11.70 0.07
CA HIS A 298 -7.50 11.61 -0.21
C HIS A 298 -8.24 10.94 0.95
N SER A 299 -9.52 11.23 1.06
CA SER A 299 -10.47 10.57 1.95
C SER A 299 -11.75 10.29 1.17
N ASN A 300 -12.58 9.41 1.70
CA ASN A 300 -13.89 9.13 1.13
C ASN A 300 -14.84 10.33 1.29
N LYS A 301 -15.80 10.44 0.38
CA LYS A 301 -16.95 11.35 0.43
C LYS A 301 -18.20 10.53 0.15
N GLY A 302 -19.29 10.79 0.85
CA GLY A 302 -20.52 10.01 0.69
C GLY A 302 -21.52 10.31 1.79
N GLU A 303 -22.71 9.75 1.60
CA GLU A 303 -23.88 9.95 2.46
C GLU A 303 -24.01 8.82 3.48
N GLY A 304 -24.83 9.04 4.50
CA GLY A 304 -25.04 8.07 5.58
C GLY A 304 -24.00 8.15 6.69
N GLU A 305 -24.18 7.28 7.69
CA GLU A 305 -23.35 7.20 8.90
C GLU A 305 -22.88 5.76 9.14
N LYS A 306 -21.74 5.59 9.80
CA LYS A 306 -21.18 4.28 10.16
C LYS A 306 -21.15 3.30 8.98
N PHE A 307 -21.67 2.08 9.15
CA PHE A 307 -21.71 1.05 8.11
C PHE A 307 -22.60 1.43 6.91
N GLU A 308 -23.65 2.22 7.11
CA GLU A 308 -24.50 2.68 6.00
C GLU A 308 -23.73 3.61 5.05
N LYS A 309 -22.79 4.40 5.60
CA LYS A 309 -21.87 5.19 4.77
C LYS A 309 -20.93 4.33 3.95
N ALA A 310 -20.35 3.30 4.58
CA ALA A 310 -19.50 2.32 3.89
C ALA A 310 -20.26 1.66 2.73
N LYS A 311 -21.49 1.23 3.01
CA LYS A 311 -22.42 0.63 2.04
C LYS A 311 -22.72 1.58 0.89
N TYR A 312 -23.18 2.80 1.17
CA TYR A 312 -23.50 3.81 0.16
C TYR A 312 -22.33 4.04 -0.81
N ILE A 313 -21.12 4.25 -0.27
CA ILE A 313 -19.93 4.51 -1.09
C ILE A 313 -19.56 3.28 -1.92
N GLY A 314 -19.60 2.08 -1.32
CA GLY A 314 -19.26 0.84 -2.01
C GLY A 314 -20.23 0.54 -3.16
N GLU A 315 -21.53 0.62 -2.92
CA GLU A 315 -22.57 0.36 -3.92
C GLU A 315 -22.59 1.41 -5.03
N ALA A 316 -22.47 2.70 -4.71
CA ALA A 316 -22.41 3.77 -5.71
C ALA A 316 -21.15 3.66 -6.61
N LEU A 317 -20.02 3.23 -6.03
CA LEU A 317 -18.81 2.95 -6.79
C LEU A 317 -18.99 1.70 -7.67
N ALA A 318 -19.68 0.68 -7.18
CA ALA A 318 -19.99 -0.53 -7.95
C ALA A 318 -20.94 -0.25 -9.11
N ASP A 319 -21.92 0.65 -8.95
CA ASP A 319 -22.76 1.15 -10.04
C ASP A 319 -21.93 1.80 -11.15
N SER A 320 -20.95 2.62 -10.76
CA SER A 320 -20.00 3.24 -11.71
C SER A 320 -19.14 2.19 -12.42
N ALA A 321 -18.71 1.15 -11.71
CA ALA A 321 -17.97 0.02 -12.26
C ALA A 321 -18.80 -0.78 -13.26
N LYS A 322 -20.06 -1.11 -12.94
CA LYS A 322 -20.97 -1.85 -13.85
C LYS A 322 -21.16 -1.13 -15.18
N VAL A 323 -21.32 0.20 -15.15
CA VAL A 323 -21.39 1.02 -16.38
C VAL A 323 -20.11 0.90 -17.20
N LEU A 324 -18.93 0.88 -16.56
CA LEU A 324 -17.66 0.72 -17.26
C LEU A 324 -17.52 -0.70 -17.85
N LEU A 325 -17.80 -1.73 -17.06
CA LEU A 325 -17.72 -3.15 -17.47
C LEU A 325 -18.59 -3.46 -18.69
N ASN A 326 -19.80 -2.89 -18.77
CA ASN A 326 -20.71 -3.09 -19.90
C ASN A 326 -20.19 -2.54 -21.24
N ASN A 327 -19.20 -1.64 -21.21
CA ASN A 327 -18.63 -1.01 -22.41
C ASN A 327 -17.22 -1.51 -22.74
N MET A 328 -16.72 -2.50 -21.99
CA MET A 328 -15.36 -3.02 -22.19
C MET A 328 -15.27 -3.88 -23.45
N VAL A 329 -14.21 -3.65 -24.22
CA VAL A 329 -13.84 -4.45 -25.41
C VAL A 329 -12.67 -5.33 -25.02
N TYR A 330 -12.79 -6.63 -25.27
CA TYR A 330 -11.88 -7.65 -24.75
C TYR A 330 -10.89 -8.14 -25.80
N ASP A 331 -9.61 -8.14 -25.44
CA ASP A 331 -8.53 -8.71 -26.24
C ASP A 331 -8.17 -10.11 -25.74
N SER A 332 -8.06 -11.08 -26.67
CA SER A 332 -7.56 -12.44 -26.37
C SER A 332 -6.04 -12.55 -26.47
N THR A 333 -5.40 -11.58 -27.11
CA THR A 333 -3.94 -11.48 -27.24
C THR A 333 -3.47 -10.29 -26.43
N LEU A 334 -2.42 -10.49 -25.64
CA LEU A 334 -1.94 -9.52 -24.69
C LEU A 334 -0.45 -9.26 -24.93
N ILE A 335 -0.11 -7.98 -25.10
CA ILE A 335 1.28 -7.52 -24.97
C ILE A 335 1.52 -7.22 -23.49
N MET A 336 2.38 -8.00 -22.86
CA MET A 336 2.76 -7.84 -21.46
C MET A 336 4.22 -7.45 -21.34
N ALA A 337 4.50 -6.33 -20.67
CA ALA A 337 5.84 -5.97 -20.23
C ALA A 337 5.82 -5.72 -18.73
N SER A 338 6.79 -6.24 -17.99
CA SER A 338 6.92 -5.97 -16.56
C SER A 338 8.36 -5.66 -16.18
N MET A 339 8.52 -4.83 -15.15
CA MET A 339 9.81 -4.53 -14.57
C MET A 339 9.70 -4.34 -13.06
N THR A 340 10.76 -4.72 -12.37
CA THR A 340 10.91 -4.55 -10.92
C THR A 340 12.27 -3.96 -10.65
N THR A 341 12.32 -2.91 -9.85
CA THR A 341 13.57 -2.34 -9.35
C THR A 341 13.54 -2.23 -7.83
N GLU A 342 14.70 -2.33 -7.21
CA GLU A 342 14.85 -2.13 -5.78
C GLU A 342 15.21 -0.67 -5.51
N LEU A 343 14.50 -0.06 -4.55
CA LEU A 343 14.68 1.33 -4.14
C LEU A 343 15.72 1.42 -3.03
N GLU A 344 16.62 2.40 -3.15
CA GLU A 344 17.38 2.89 -2.00
C GLU A 344 16.62 4.06 -1.37
N ILE A 345 16.52 4.05 -0.04
CA ILE A 345 15.77 5.05 0.72
C ILE A 345 16.70 6.03 1.46
N PRO A 346 16.29 7.30 1.64
CA PRO A 346 17.05 8.25 2.43
C PRO A 346 17.19 7.80 3.88
N LYS A 347 18.12 8.43 4.62
CA LYS A 347 18.16 8.28 6.08
C LYS A 347 16.81 8.69 6.67
N LEU A 348 16.40 8.00 7.73
CA LEU A 348 15.16 8.30 8.43
C LEU A 348 15.20 9.73 9.00
N GLN A 349 14.12 10.47 8.75
CA GLN A 349 13.84 11.85 9.22
C GLN A 349 12.46 11.94 9.88
N ALA A 350 12.03 10.87 10.53
CA ALA A 350 10.77 10.74 11.26
C ALA A 350 10.88 11.23 12.72
N PHE A 351 9.76 11.22 13.45
CA PHE A 351 9.67 11.56 14.88
C PHE A 351 10.10 13.00 15.19
N TYR A 352 9.13 13.91 15.15
CA TYR A 352 9.36 15.34 15.34
C TYR A 352 9.81 15.68 16.75
N VAL A 353 10.89 16.45 16.86
CA VAL A 353 11.34 17.08 18.12
C VAL A 353 11.09 18.58 18.10
N SER A 354 11.31 19.21 16.95
CA SER A 354 10.95 20.61 16.69
C SER A 354 10.77 20.85 15.19
N LYS A 355 10.43 22.09 14.79
CA LYS A 355 10.31 22.45 13.37
C LYS A 355 11.56 22.14 12.54
N ARG A 356 12.76 22.14 13.16
CA ARG A 356 14.05 21.92 12.48
C ARG A 356 14.77 20.64 12.87
N ARG A 357 14.27 19.89 13.87
CA ARG A 357 14.92 18.68 14.37
C ARG A 357 13.99 17.48 14.39
N ARG A 358 14.58 16.33 14.15
CA ARG A 358 13.99 14.99 14.19
C ARG A 358 14.77 14.15 15.17
N LEU A 359 14.20 13.03 15.59
CA LEU A 359 14.98 11.96 16.21
C LEU A 359 16.06 11.53 15.22
N SER A 360 17.28 11.26 15.71
CA SER A 360 18.37 10.83 14.83
C SER A 360 18.01 9.50 14.17
N ALA A 361 18.49 9.28 12.94
CA ALA A 361 18.17 8.06 12.19
C ALA A 361 18.50 6.78 12.98
N PHE A 362 19.59 6.78 13.75
CA PHE A 362 19.96 5.66 14.62
C PHE A 362 18.87 5.33 15.65
N MET A 363 18.38 6.34 16.37
CA MET A 363 17.34 6.20 17.39
C MET A 363 15.98 5.86 16.76
N GLY A 364 15.59 6.54 15.69
CA GLY A 364 14.32 6.29 15.02
C GLY A 364 14.22 4.90 14.39
N ASN A 365 15.32 4.35 13.87
CA ASN A 365 15.36 2.99 13.35
C ASN A 365 15.16 1.91 14.43
N GLN A 366 15.28 2.24 15.72
CA GLN A 366 14.93 1.30 16.80
C GLN A 366 13.41 1.23 17.03
N LEU A 367 12.66 2.24 16.57
CA LEU A 367 11.21 2.32 16.76
C LEU A 367 10.43 1.70 15.59
N LEU A 368 11.03 1.72 14.39
CA LEU A 368 10.46 1.16 13.17
C LEU A 368 10.90 -0.30 12.98
N THR A 369 10.06 -1.06 12.28
CA THR A 369 10.45 -2.37 11.76
C THR A 369 11.52 -2.20 10.69
N LYS A 370 12.55 -3.06 10.72
CA LYS A 370 13.53 -3.11 9.64
C LYS A 370 12.88 -3.69 8.39
N MET A 371 12.98 -2.96 7.29
CA MET A 371 12.60 -3.46 5.98
C MET A 371 13.79 -4.10 5.26
N LYS A 372 13.52 -5.16 4.49
CA LYS A 372 14.48 -5.75 3.56
C LYS A 372 14.42 -4.98 2.23
N SER A 373 14.49 -5.68 1.11
CA SER A 373 14.44 -5.09 -0.23
C SER A 373 13.10 -4.42 -0.48
N ILE A 374 13.13 -3.14 -0.83
CA ILE A 374 11.95 -2.33 -1.13
C ILE A 374 11.78 -2.27 -2.63
N TYR A 375 10.67 -2.77 -3.16
CA TYR A 375 10.47 -2.86 -4.61
C TYR A 375 9.52 -1.79 -5.13
N LEU A 376 9.91 -1.17 -6.23
CA LEU A 376 8.99 -0.51 -7.15
C LEU A 376 8.74 -1.45 -8.32
N GLN A 377 7.48 -1.72 -8.64
CA GLN A 377 7.10 -2.62 -9.72
C GLN A 377 6.17 -1.92 -10.69
N GLY A 378 6.31 -2.27 -11.96
CA GLY A 378 5.48 -1.74 -13.02
C GLY A 378 5.16 -2.82 -14.04
N ILE A 379 3.95 -2.79 -14.56
CA ILE A 379 3.48 -3.69 -15.61
C ILE A 379 2.65 -2.92 -16.63
N LYS A 380 2.83 -3.27 -17.90
CA LYS A 380 2.01 -2.84 -19.03
C LYS A 380 1.25 -4.04 -19.56
N LEU A 381 -0.05 -3.88 -19.73
CA LEU A 381 -0.99 -4.86 -20.28
C LEU A 381 -1.74 -4.16 -21.43
N ASN A 382 -1.31 -4.39 -22.68
CA ASN A 382 -1.76 -3.61 -23.84
C ASN A 382 -1.56 -2.10 -23.63
N ASP A 383 -2.64 -1.34 -23.52
CA ASP A 383 -2.69 0.10 -23.29
C ASP A 383 -2.83 0.49 -21.80
N PHE A 384 -2.84 -0.49 -20.90
CA PHE A 384 -2.92 -0.26 -19.46
C PHE A 384 -1.55 -0.28 -18.80
N VAL A 385 -1.20 0.78 -18.08
CA VAL A 385 0.05 0.87 -17.30
C VAL A 385 -0.28 0.89 -15.81
N TRP A 386 0.27 -0.07 -15.07
CA TRP A 386 0.10 -0.19 -13.63
C TRP A 386 1.45 -0.08 -12.91
N ILE A 387 1.59 0.94 -12.06
CA ILE A 387 2.71 1.09 -11.12
C ILE A 387 2.26 0.74 -9.70
N ALA A 388 2.93 -0.23 -9.08
CA ALA A 388 2.64 -0.71 -7.73
C ALA A 388 3.75 -0.31 -6.76
N MET A 389 3.38 0.45 -5.73
CA MET A 389 4.29 1.19 -4.87
C MET A 389 4.22 0.71 -3.41
N PRO A 390 5.35 0.64 -2.69
CA PRO A 390 5.39 0.23 -1.28
C PRO A 390 5.16 1.41 -0.33
N TYR A 391 4.26 2.34 -0.67
CA TYR A 391 4.03 3.58 0.09
C TYR A 391 2.68 4.22 -0.26
N GLU A 392 2.20 5.12 0.60
CA GLU A 392 0.95 5.86 0.35
C GLU A 392 1.24 7.13 -0.44
N LEU A 393 1.10 7.04 -1.75
CA LEU A 393 1.25 8.21 -2.60
C LEU A 393 0.04 9.15 -2.43
N SER A 394 0.32 10.44 -2.23
CA SER A 394 -0.68 11.49 -2.34
C SER A 394 -1.37 11.40 -3.69
N GLY A 395 -2.70 11.34 -3.69
CA GLY A 395 -3.40 11.24 -4.96
C GLY A 395 -3.37 12.50 -5.78
N GLU A 396 -3.18 13.67 -5.17
CA GLU A 396 -2.85 14.86 -5.95
C GLU A 396 -1.56 14.65 -6.75
N TYR A 397 -0.56 13.99 -6.15
CA TYR A 397 0.71 13.75 -6.80
C TYR A 397 0.61 12.71 -7.93
N GLY A 398 -0.22 11.69 -7.72
CA GLY A 398 -0.47 10.65 -8.72
C GLY A 398 -1.13 11.16 -10.01
N ILE A 399 -1.87 12.28 -9.96
CA ILE A 399 -2.57 12.81 -11.14
C ILE A 399 -1.58 13.18 -12.24
N ASP A 400 -0.39 13.71 -11.91
CA ASP A 400 0.58 14.17 -12.90
C ASP A 400 1.01 13.03 -13.83
N LEU A 401 1.32 11.86 -13.25
CA LEU A 401 1.69 10.68 -14.04
C LEU A 401 0.48 10.10 -14.79
N LYS A 402 -0.71 10.03 -14.17
CA LYS A 402 -1.91 9.52 -14.84
C LYS A 402 -2.28 10.38 -16.06
N ASN A 403 -2.19 11.71 -15.94
CA ASN A 403 -2.47 12.64 -17.04
C ASN A 403 -1.41 12.53 -18.14
N ALA A 404 -0.12 12.41 -17.79
CA ALA A 404 0.93 12.24 -18.78
C ALA A 404 0.76 10.95 -19.60
N LEU A 405 0.40 9.84 -18.94
CA LEU A 405 0.10 8.56 -19.57
C LEU A 405 -1.12 8.65 -20.50
N GLU A 406 -2.18 9.31 -20.04
CA GLU A 406 -3.39 9.51 -20.82
C GLU A 406 -3.15 10.36 -22.08
N LEU A 407 -2.32 11.40 -21.99
CA LEU A 407 -1.91 12.19 -23.16
C LEU A 407 -1.16 11.36 -24.22
N LYS A 408 -0.60 10.19 -23.83
CA LYS A 408 0.02 9.22 -24.73
C LYS A 408 -0.92 8.07 -25.13
N GLY A 409 -2.19 8.13 -24.73
CA GLY A 409 -3.20 7.12 -25.05
C GLY A 409 -3.19 5.90 -24.13
N TYR A 410 -2.58 5.99 -22.94
CA TYR A 410 -2.58 4.90 -21.97
C TYR A 410 -3.63 5.09 -20.88
N ASN A 411 -4.33 4.00 -20.55
CA ASN A 411 -5.03 3.85 -19.29
C ASN A 411 -4.01 3.57 -18.17
N SER A 412 -4.33 3.95 -16.94
CA SER A 412 -3.36 3.75 -15.85
C SER A 412 -3.96 3.49 -14.47
N ALA A 413 -3.21 2.73 -13.68
CA ALA A 413 -3.41 2.54 -12.25
C ALA A 413 -2.12 2.78 -11.48
N LEU A 414 -2.25 3.46 -10.34
CA LEU A 414 -1.17 3.68 -9.39
C LEU A 414 -1.68 3.16 -8.04
N THR A 415 -1.09 2.09 -7.53
CA THR A 415 -1.53 1.46 -6.28
C THR A 415 -0.50 1.57 -5.18
N SER A 416 -0.99 1.71 -3.96
CA SER A 416 -0.19 1.71 -2.75
C SER A 416 -0.09 0.29 -2.18
N PHE A 417 0.74 0.09 -1.15
CA PHE A 417 0.84 -1.14 -0.33
C PHE A 417 1.42 -2.39 -1.00
N ASN A 418 2.41 -2.23 -1.88
CA ASN A 418 3.05 -3.34 -2.59
C ASN A 418 4.08 -4.12 -1.74
N GLY A 419 3.61 -4.75 -0.65
CA GLY A 419 4.37 -5.71 0.16
C GLY A 419 5.44 -5.13 1.09
N GLN A 420 5.71 -3.84 0.98
CA GLN A 420 6.48 -3.03 1.94
C GLN A 420 5.76 -1.70 2.18
N TYR A 421 6.20 -0.92 3.17
CA TYR A 421 5.53 0.32 3.54
C TYR A 421 6.51 1.41 4.01
N LEU A 422 6.63 2.48 3.23
CA LEU A 422 7.52 3.62 3.51
C LEU A 422 6.79 4.84 4.11
N GLY A 423 5.58 4.65 4.62
CA GLY A 423 4.76 5.76 5.10
C GLY A 423 4.14 6.57 3.96
N TYR A 424 3.90 7.84 4.25
CA TYR A 424 3.16 8.75 3.39
C TYR A 424 4.09 9.58 2.51
N ILE A 425 3.76 9.65 1.22
CA ILE A 425 4.52 10.36 0.20
C ILE A 425 3.68 11.50 -0.34
N VAL A 426 3.95 12.70 0.14
CA VAL A 426 3.28 13.94 -0.27
C VAL A 426 4.20 14.81 -1.14
N PRO A 427 3.64 15.68 -2.00
CA PRO A 427 4.40 16.72 -2.67
C PRO A 427 5.27 17.52 -1.69
N GLN A 428 6.49 17.89 -2.09
CA GLN A 428 7.40 18.65 -1.24
C GLN A 428 6.76 19.93 -0.67
N LYS A 429 5.87 20.58 -1.43
CA LYS A 429 5.12 21.78 -1.00
C LYS A 429 4.27 21.57 0.28
N TYR A 430 3.87 20.33 0.58
CA TYR A 430 3.09 20.00 1.78
C TYR A 430 3.95 19.53 2.96
N TYR A 431 5.26 19.31 2.77
CA TYR A 431 6.14 18.76 3.82
C TYR A 431 6.12 19.57 5.13
N TYR A 432 5.99 20.89 5.04
CA TYR A 432 5.98 21.77 6.22
C TYR A 432 4.59 22.00 6.81
N TYR A 433 3.53 21.49 6.18
CA TYR A 433 2.18 21.60 6.71
C TYR A 433 2.05 20.75 7.96
N ASP A 434 1.15 21.17 8.86
CA ASP A 434 0.89 20.46 10.11
C ASP A 434 -0.21 19.42 9.92
N THR A 435 0.02 18.48 9.00
CA THR A 435 -0.91 17.39 8.71
C THR A 435 -0.34 16.05 9.12
N TYR A 436 -1.24 15.08 9.33
CA TYR A 436 -0.89 13.71 9.69
C TYR A 436 0.14 13.10 8.71
N GLU A 437 -0.09 13.29 7.42
CA GLU A 437 0.74 12.76 6.32
C GLU A 437 2.16 13.30 6.35
N ALA A 438 2.32 14.62 6.52
CA ALA A 438 3.64 15.28 6.48
C ALA A 438 4.39 15.17 7.82
N ARG A 439 3.65 15.07 8.94
CA ARG A 439 4.22 15.06 10.29
C ARG A 439 4.45 13.65 10.82
N LEU A 440 3.37 12.90 11.05
CA LEU A 440 3.47 11.63 11.74
C LEU A 440 3.99 10.55 10.79
N MET A 441 3.50 10.55 9.55
CA MET A 441 3.75 9.48 8.60
C MET A 441 4.75 9.82 7.48
N GLY A 442 5.25 11.05 7.44
CA GLY A 442 6.26 11.52 6.49
C GLY A 442 7.67 11.23 7.00
N TRP A 443 8.24 10.09 6.64
CA TRP A 443 9.42 9.56 7.33
C TRP A 443 10.78 9.94 6.76
N TYR A 444 10.87 10.29 5.48
CA TYR A 444 12.16 10.36 4.77
C TYR A 444 12.55 11.76 4.27
N GLY A 445 11.90 12.78 4.82
CA GLY A 445 12.25 14.18 4.57
C GLY A 445 11.55 14.80 3.34
N PRO A 446 11.86 16.08 3.04
CA PRO A 446 11.10 16.89 2.09
C PRO A 446 11.21 16.42 0.63
N SER A 447 12.32 15.82 0.24
CA SER A 447 12.62 15.46 -1.15
C SER A 447 12.09 14.07 -1.55
N MET A 448 11.54 13.30 -0.60
CA MET A 448 11.16 11.90 -0.85
C MET A 448 10.06 11.78 -1.92
N GLY A 449 9.08 12.68 -1.92
CA GLY A 449 8.01 12.67 -2.91
C GLY A 449 8.51 12.87 -4.33
N ASP A 450 9.31 13.90 -4.55
CA ASP A 450 9.82 14.26 -5.87
C ASP A 450 10.77 13.19 -6.41
N TYR A 451 11.62 12.64 -5.54
CA TYR A 451 12.47 11.51 -5.84
C TYR A 451 11.66 10.28 -6.33
N LEU A 452 10.65 9.87 -5.58
CA LEU A 452 9.85 8.69 -5.93
C LEU A 452 8.99 8.92 -7.17
N MET A 453 8.48 10.14 -7.37
CA MET A 453 7.75 10.47 -8.59
C MET A 453 8.63 10.43 -9.82
N GLU A 454 9.87 10.91 -9.75
CA GLU A 454 10.82 10.75 -10.86
C GLU A 454 11.02 9.28 -11.23
N LEU A 455 11.16 8.40 -10.24
CA LEU A 455 11.27 6.95 -10.49
C LEU A 455 9.99 6.36 -11.10
N ASN A 456 8.81 6.80 -10.66
CA ASN A 456 7.53 6.40 -11.25
C ASN A 456 7.42 6.82 -12.72
N PHE A 457 7.79 8.07 -13.05
CA PHE A 457 7.85 8.55 -14.44
C PHE A 457 8.87 7.76 -15.26
N LYS A 458 10.06 7.48 -14.72
CA LYS A 458 11.11 6.71 -15.40
C LYS A 458 10.65 5.28 -15.69
N MET A 459 9.97 4.63 -14.74
CA MET A 459 9.38 3.31 -14.94
C MET A 459 8.28 3.31 -16.00
N ALA A 460 7.37 4.29 -15.96
CA ALA A 460 6.30 4.43 -16.95
C ALA A 460 6.86 4.70 -18.36
N ASN A 461 7.88 5.55 -18.49
CA ASN A 461 8.59 5.78 -19.75
C ASN A 461 9.19 4.48 -20.31
N ALA A 462 9.82 3.67 -19.45
CA ALA A 462 10.42 2.40 -19.86
C ALA A 462 9.38 1.34 -20.26
N LEU A 463 8.23 1.28 -19.58
CA LEU A 463 7.14 0.37 -19.94
C LEU A 463 6.47 0.74 -21.26
N THR A 464 6.33 2.04 -21.52
CA THR A 464 5.62 2.55 -22.71
C THR A 464 6.52 2.80 -23.90
N ASN A 465 7.85 2.86 -23.70
CA ASN A 465 8.81 3.39 -24.67
C ASN A 465 8.46 4.82 -25.12
N THR A 466 7.90 5.62 -24.21
CA THR A 466 7.55 7.03 -24.48
C THR A 466 8.29 7.98 -23.54
N ARG A 467 8.31 9.26 -23.90
CA ARG A 467 8.73 10.35 -23.03
C ARG A 467 7.48 11.09 -22.55
N LEU A 468 7.12 10.83 -21.30
CA LEU A 468 6.00 11.43 -20.56
C LEU A 468 6.35 12.82 -20.05
#